data_AF-A0A285B029-F1
#
_entry.id   AF-A0A285B029-F1
#
_cell.length_a   1.000
_cell.length_b   1.000
_cell.length_c   1.000
_cell.angle_alpha   90.00
_cell.angle_beta   90.00
_cell.angle_gamma   90.00
#
_symmetry.space_group_name_H-M   'P 1'
#
loop_
_entity.id
_entity.type
_entity.pdbx_description
1 polymer ?
#
loop_
_entity_poly.entity_id
_entity_poly.type
_entity_poly.pdbx_seq_one_letter_code
_entity_poly.pdbx_strand_id
1 'polypeptide(L)' 'MAALISEVFGRINEEGNVDILYVEDGYPVTRLDAGNVYPVNSSLSVNYDHAEGITLTQEDARRIGIDIE' A
#
# COMPACT_ATOMS: atom_id res chain seq x y z
N MET A 1 -3.81 9.41 -9.86
CA MET A 1 -2.78 8.66 -10.63
C MET A 1 -2.43 7.44 -9.81
N ALA A 2 -2.01 6.33 -10.43
CA ALA A 2 -1.54 5.18 -9.66
C ALA A 2 -0.05 5.39 -9.34
N ALA A 3 0.33 5.17 -8.09
CA ALA A 3 1.73 5.18 -7.67
C ALA A 3 2.44 3.90 -8.17
N LEU A 4 3.74 3.99 -8.38
CA LEU A 4 4.60 2.83 -8.64
C LEU A 4 5.19 2.31 -7.33
N ILE A 5 5.54 1.02 -7.30
CA ILE A 5 6.17 0.38 -6.12
C ILE A 5 7.46 1.11 -5.69
N SER A 6 8.21 1.68 -6.64
CA SER A 6 9.42 2.46 -6.36
C SER A 6 9.18 3.83 -5.74
N GLU A 7 7.95 4.33 -5.76
CA GLU A 7 7.58 5.66 -5.24
C GLU A 7 6.94 5.56 -3.85
N VAL A 8 6.80 4.35 -3.31
CA VAL A 8 6.09 4.08 -2.06
C VAL A 8 6.93 3.24 -1.12
N PHE A 9 6.61 3.34 0.17
CA PHE A 9 7.14 2.47 1.20
C PHE A 9 6.01 2.01 2.12
N GLY A 10 6.23 0.90 2.80
CA GLY A 10 5.34 0.33 3.78
C GLY A 10 5.74 0.77 5.18
N ARG A 11 4.77 1.14 6.01
CA ARG A 11 4.98 1.41 7.43
C ARG A 11 4.09 0.52 8.28
N ILE A 12 4.66 -0.19 9.24
CA ILE A 12 3.87 -1.03 10.14
C ILE A 12 3.06 -0.14 11.09
N ASN A 13 1.75 -0.35 11.13
CA ASN A 13 0.82 0.36 12.01
C ASN A 13 0.58 -0.40 13.33
N GLU A 14 -0.20 0.20 14.24
CA GLU A 14 -0.45 -0.37 15.58
C GLU A 14 -1.20 -1.71 15.55
N GLU A 15 -1.90 -2.01 14.45
CA GLU A 15 -2.59 -3.29 14.24
C GLU A 15 -1.66 -4.38 13.66
N GLY A 16 -0.42 -4.03 13.30
CA GLY A 16 0.54 -4.93 12.68
C GLY A 16 0.39 -5.07 11.17
N ASN A 17 -0.48 -4.26 10.55
CA ASN A 17 -0.62 -4.13 9.10
C ASN A 17 0.35 -3.09 8.54
N VAL A 18 0.47 -3.03 7.22
CA VAL A 18 1.41 -2.16 6.51
C VAL A 18 0.65 -1.08 5.76
N ASP A 19 0.76 0.16 6.23
CA ASP A 19 0.22 1.32 5.53
C ASP A 19 1.17 1.73 4.41
N ILE A 20 0.62 1.95 3.21
CA ILE A 20 1.40 2.31 2.03
C ILE A 20 1.42 3.83 1.89
N LEU A 21 2.62 4.40 1.96
CA LEU A 21 2.88 5.84 1.99
C LEU A 21 3.81 6.24 0.83
N TYR A 22 3.66 7.45 0.30
CA TYR A 22 4.58 7.99 -0.70
C TYR A 22 5.94 8.32 -0.08
N VAL A 23 7.03 7.93 -0.74
CA VAL A 23 8.40 8.21 -0.28
C VAL A 23 8.69 9.72 -0.22
N GLU A 24 8.09 10.52 -1.10
CA GLU A 24 8.38 11.95 -1.21
C GLU A 24 7.83 12.79 -0.06
N ASP A 25 6.63 12.49 0.43
CA ASP A 25 5.88 13.34 1.35
C ASP A 25 5.23 12.59 2.52
N GLY A 26 5.28 11.26 2.51
CA GLY A 26 4.70 10.41 3.55
C GLY A 26 3.17 10.39 3.56
N TYR A 27 2.48 10.87 2.53
CA TYR A 27 1.03 10.79 2.44
C TYR A 27 0.56 9.36 2.09
N PRO A 28 -0.65 8.98 2.54
CA PRO A 28 -1.24 7.70 2.18
C PRO A 28 -1.47 7.58 0.67
N VAL A 29 -1.03 6.45 0.13
CA VAL A 29 -1.24 6.09 -1.26
C VAL A 29 -2.66 5.57 -1.41
N THR A 30 -3.45 6.21 -2.26
CA THR A 30 -4.85 5.81 -2.51
C THR A 30 -4.97 4.85 -3.68
N ARG A 31 -3.95 4.73 -4.53
CA ARG A 31 -3.94 3.86 -5.71
C ARG A 31 -2.53 3.44 -6.06
N LEU A 32 -2.30 2.14 -6.21
CA LEU A 32 -0.97 1.55 -6.47
C LEU A 32 -1.04 0.57 -7.65
N ASP A 33 -0.11 0.70 -8.59
CA ASP A 33 0.02 -0.20 -9.74
C ASP A 33 0.89 -1.42 -9.37
N ALA A 34 0.34 -2.29 -8.52
CA ALA A 34 1.05 -3.46 -7.98
C ALA A 34 0.31 -4.79 -8.21
N GLY A 35 -0.59 -4.84 -9.20
CA GLY A 35 -1.28 -6.07 -9.60
C GLY A 35 -2.38 -6.51 -8.63
N ASN A 36 -2.61 -7.83 -8.50
CA ASN A 36 -3.76 -8.42 -7.79
C ASN A 36 -3.56 -8.50 -6.26
N VAL A 37 -3.18 -7.40 -5.63
CA VAL A 37 -3.14 -7.29 -4.16
C VAL A 37 -4.38 -6.55 -3.67
N TYR A 38 -4.88 -6.97 -2.51
CA TYR A 38 -6.10 -6.45 -1.91
C TYR A 38 -5.78 -5.85 -0.53
N PRO A 39 -6.19 -4.60 -0.27
CA PRO A 39 -6.10 -4.02 1.06
C PRO A 39 -6.90 -4.82 2.08
N VAL A 40 -6.44 -4.85 3.33
CA VAL A 40 -7.08 -5.60 4.41
C VAL A 40 -8.54 -5.16 4.65
N ASN A 41 -8.84 -3.90 4.36
CA ASN A 41 -10.15 -3.29 4.55
C ASN A 41 -10.96 -3.14 3.24
N SER A 42 -10.54 -3.79 2.13
CA SER A 42 -11.21 -3.61 0.84
C SER A 42 -11.32 -4.91 0.05
N SER A 43 -12.43 -5.05 -0.68
CA SER A 43 -12.63 -6.12 -1.66
C SER A 43 -12.11 -5.75 -3.06
N LEU A 44 -11.67 -4.50 -3.24
CA LEU A 44 -11.09 -4.01 -4.49
C LEU A 44 -9.57 -4.09 -4.43
N SER A 45 -8.94 -4.42 -5.55
CA SER A 45 -7.48 -4.44 -5.62
C SER A 45 -6.89 -3.04 -5.42
N VAL A 46 -5.61 -2.98 -5.08
CA VAL A 46 -4.82 -1.74 -4.96
C VAL A 46 -4.79 -0.85 -6.22
N ASN A 47 -5.16 -1.40 -7.39
CA ASN A 47 -5.24 -0.64 -8.65
C ASN A 47 -6.45 0.31 -8.71
N TYR A 48 -7.41 0.20 -7.78
CA TYR A 48 -8.55 1.10 -7.63
C TYR A 48 -8.25 2.21 -6.63
N ASP A 49 -9.09 3.26 -6.63
CA ASP A 49 -8.94 4.39 -5.73
C ASP A 49 -9.54 4.06 -4.35
N HIS A 50 -8.74 4.21 -3.30
CA HIS A 50 -9.09 3.97 -1.90
C HIS A 50 -8.91 5.29 -1.14
N ALA A 51 -10.01 6.02 -0.91
CA ALA A 51 -9.98 7.34 -0.29
C ALA A 51 -9.36 7.36 1.12
N GLU A 52 -9.40 6.24 1.83
CA GLU A 52 -8.82 6.07 3.17
C GLU A 52 -7.33 5.70 3.13
N GLY A 53 -6.77 5.46 1.95
CA GLY A 53 -5.43 4.92 1.76
C GLY A 53 -5.42 3.39 1.60
N ILE A 54 -4.25 2.87 1.25
CA ILE A 54 -4.01 1.45 1.08
C ILE A 54 -3.28 0.92 2.31
N THR A 55 -3.89 -0.06 2.97
CA THR A 55 -3.27 -0.84 4.05
C THR A 55 -3.23 -2.31 3.66
N LEU A 56 -2.04 -2.90 3.63
CA LEU A 56 -1.78 -4.28 3.23
C LEU A 56 -1.36 -5.14 4.43
N THR A 57 -1.45 -6.46 4.28
CA THR A 57 -0.76 -7.35 5.20
C THR A 57 0.76 -7.28 4.96
N GLN A 58 1.56 -7.63 5.98
CA GLN A 58 3.02 -7.74 5.81
C GLN A 58 3.41 -8.76 4.74
N GLU A 59 2.66 -9.85 4.62
CA GLU A 59 2.90 -10.88 3.60
C GLU A 59 2.65 -10.33 2.20
N ASP A 60 1.55 -9.62 1.99
CA ASP A 60 1.23 -9.04 0.68
C ASP A 60 2.22 -7.95 0.29
N ALA A 61 2.57 -7.04 1.21
CA ALA A 61 3.56 -5.99 0.98
C ALA A 61 4.92 -6.57 0.57
N ARG A 62 5.40 -7.61 1.27
CA ARG A 62 6.63 -8.33 0.91
C ARG A 62 6.52 -9.07 -0.42
N ARG A 63 5.35 -9.63 -0.72
CA ARG A 63 5.11 -10.38 -1.97
C ARG A 63 5.22 -9.49 -3.21
N ILE A 64 4.81 -8.23 -3.12
CA ILE A 64 4.97 -7.25 -4.20
C ILE A 64 6.29 -6.49 -4.15
N GLY A 65 7.12 -6.70 -3.12
CA GLY A 65 8.43 -6.09 -2.99
C GLY A 65 8.39 -4.63 -2.53
N ILE A 66 7.38 -4.25 -1.72
CA ILE A 66 7.40 -2.97 -1.01
C ILE A 66 8.42 -3.06 0.12
N ASP A 67 9.26 -2.04 0.22
CA ASP A 67 10.20 -1.86 1.33
C ASP A 67 9.43 -1.43 2.57
N ILE A 68 9.62 -2.12 3.70
CA ILE A 68 8.90 -1.85 4.96
C ILE A 68 9.89 -1.24 5.96
N GLU A 69 9.57 -0.03 6.44
CA GLU A 69 10.35 0.71 7.46
C GLU A 69 9.93 0.33 8.89
#